data_AF-A0A2M7VEG2-F1
#
_entry.id   AF-A0A2M7VEG2-F1
#
_cell.length_a   1.000
_cell.length_b   1.000
_cell.length_c   1.000
_cell.angle_alpha   90.00
_cell.angle_beta   90.00
_cell.angle_gamma   90.00
#
_symmetry.space_group_name_H-M   'P 1'
#
loop_
_entity.id
_entity.type
_entity.pdbx_description
1 polymer ?
#
loop_
_entity_poly.entity_id
_entity_poly.type
_entity_poly.pdbx_seq_one_letter_code
_entity_poly.pdbx_strand_id
1 'polypeptide(L)' 'MSKVCEKCQRGTVSGQTKSHSNIKTKRVVMINLQSKIVDGVRQKLCTRCIKTLAKKSK' A
#
# COMPACT_ATOMS: atom_id res chain seq x y z
N MET A 1 -7.20 1.02 -11.94
CA MET A 1 -5.97 0.60 -11.23
C MET A 1 -6.33 0.07 -9.84
N SER A 2 -6.12 -1.22 -9.58
CA SER A 2 -6.36 -1.85 -8.28
C SER A 2 -5.52 -1.16 -7.18
N LYS A 3 -6.17 -0.64 -6.13
CA LYS A 3 -5.51 0.00 -4.97
C LYS A 3 -5.15 -1.02 -3.87
N VAL A 4 -4.87 -2.24 -4.29
CA VAL A 4 -4.64 -3.40 -3.42
C VAL A 4 -3.30 -4.03 -3.77
N CYS A 5 -2.56 -4.46 -2.77
CA CYS A 5 -1.33 -5.24 -2.94
C CYS A 5 -1.67 -6.68 -3.33
N GLU A 6 -1.12 -7.20 -4.42
CA GLU A 6 -1.43 -8.55 -4.90
C GLU A 6 -0.90 -9.65 -3.97
N LYS A 7 0.19 -9.39 -3.24
CA LYS A 7 0.81 -10.36 -2.33
C LYS A 7 0.16 -10.46 -0.95
N CYS A 8 -0.21 -9.33 -0.35
CA CYS A 8 -0.72 -9.28 1.03
C CYS A 8 -2.14 -8.75 1.14
N GLN A 9 -2.78 -8.47 0.00
CA GLN A 9 -4.17 -8.02 -0.13
C GLN A 9 -4.51 -6.76 0.68
N ARG A 10 -3.50 -6.03 1.17
CA ARG A 10 -3.71 -4.78 1.88
C ARG A 10 -4.22 -3.74 0.88
N GLY A 11 -5.38 -3.18 1.20
CA GLY A 11 -6.04 -2.13 0.42
C GLY A 11 -6.05 -0.79 1.14
N THR A 12 -6.79 0.15 0.56
CA THR A 12 -7.04 1.45 1.18
C THR A 12 -7.90 1.32 2.42
N VAL A 13 -7.59 2.10 3.45
CA VAL A 13 -8.38 2.16 4.70
C VAL A 13 -9.06 3.52 4.79
N SER A 14 -10.33 3.55 5.19
CA SER A 14 -11.03 4.80 5.49
C SER A 14 -10.60 5.34 6.85
N GLY A 15 -10.36 6.65 6.93
CA GLY A 15 -10.03 7.32 8.18
C GLY A 15 -10.59 8.74 8.24
N GLN A 16 -10.24 9.47 9.28
CA GLN A 16 -10.61 10.88 9.45
C GLN A 16 -9.37 11.73 9.70
N THR A 17 -9.34 12.93 9.14
CA THR A 17 -8.39 13.98 9.51
C THR A 17 -9.06 14.89 10.53
N LYS A 18 -8.36 15.24 11.60
CA LYS A 18 -8.83 16.22 12.58
C LYS A 18 -8.04 17.50 12.43
N SER A 19 -8.73 18.64 12.37
CA SER A 19 -8.10 19.96 12.49
C SER A 19 -7.78 20.28 13.95
N HIS A 20 -7.07 21.39 14.18
CA HIS A 20 -6.82 21.92 15.52
C HIS A 20 -8.13 22.20 16.29
N SER A 21 -9.20 22.57 15.58
CA SER A 21 -10.55 22.77 16.13
C SER A 21 -11.39 21.49 16.17
N ASN A 22 -10.77 20.30 16.06
CA ASN A 22 -11.44 18.99 16.10
C ASN A 22 -12.48 18.72 14.99
N ILE A 23 -12.45 19.47 13.89
CA ILE A 23 -13.33 19.21 12.74
C ILE A 23 -12.88 17.94 12.04
N LYS A 24 -13.78 16.95 11.92
CA LYS A 24 -13.51 15.63 11.35
C LYS A 24 -13.84 15.62 9.85
N THR A 25 -12.84 15.53 8.99
CA THR A 25 -13.03 15.33 7.54
C THR A 25 -12.73 13.88 7.16
N LYS A 26 -13.55 13.27 6.30
CA LYS A 26 -13.31 11.91 5.79
C LYS A 26 -12.06 11.93 4.90
N ARG A 27 -11.15 10.97 5.09
CA ARG A 27 -9.98 10.75 4.23
C ARG A 27 -9.83 9.27 3.91
N VAL A 28 -9.16 8.99 2.81
CA VAL A 28 -8.73 7.64 2.46
C VAL A 28 -7.23 7.53 2.69
N VAL A 29 -6.80 6.55 3.47
CA VAL A 29 -5.39 6.23 3.67
C VAL A 29 -4.99 5.23 2.59
N MET A 30 -4.20 5.70 1.62
CA MET A 30 -3.67 4.87 0.56
C MET A 30 -2.37 4.19 0.98
N ILE A 31 -2.19 2.95 0.52
CA ILE A 31 -0.94 2.23 0.68
C ILE A 31 0.00 2.62 -0.46
N ASN A 32 1.28 2.79 -0.15
CA ASN A 32 2.31 2.96 -1.16
C ASN A 32 2.50 1.65 -1.94
N LEU A 33 1.84 1.58 -3.10
CA LEU A 33 1.92 0.49 -4.06
C LEU A 33 2.91 0.86 -5.16
N GLN A 34 3.78 -0.09 -5.48
CA GLN A 34 4.82 0.05 -6.49
C GLN A 34 4.66 -1.09 -7.50
N SER A 35 4.78 -0.77 -8.78
CA SER A 35 4.75 -1.77 -9.85
C SER A 35 6.14 -2.39 -9.98
N LYS A 36 6.26 -3.70 -9.75
CA LYS A 36 7.51 -4.46 -9.92
C LYS A 36 7.27 -5.73 -10.71
N ILE A 37 8.33 -6.23 -11.32
CA ILE A 37 8.33 -7.55 -11.95
C ILE A 37 8.81 -8.53 -10.88
N VAL A 38 7.96 -9.51 -10.55
CA VAL A 38 8.29 -10.61 -9.65
C VAL A 38 7.95 -11.89 -10.39
N ASP A 39 8.92 -12.80 -10.47
CA ASP A 39 8.78 -14.09 -11.16
C ASP A 39 8.28 -13.98 -12.63
N GLY A 40 8.75 -12.95 -13.34
CA GLY A 40 8.41 -12.69 -14.76
C GLY A 40 7.08 -11.97 -14.99
N VAL A 41 6.27 -11.73 -13.95
CA VAL A 41 4.96 -11.06 -14.05
C VAL A 41 5.02 -9.67 -13.43
N ARG A 42 4.38 -8.68 -14.09
CA ARG A 42 4.17 -7.35 -13.52
C ARG A 42 3.11 -7.40 -12.43
N GLN A 43 3.53 -7.18 -11.19
CA GLN A 43 2.67 -7.18 -10.01
C GLN A 43 2.71 -5.84 -9.27
N LYS A 44 1.57 -5.43 -8.69
CA LYS A 44 1.52 -4.30 -7.76
C LYS A 44 1.78 -4.76 -6.34
N LEU A 45 2.90 -4.30 -5.80
CA LEU A 45 3.37 -4.71 -4.47
C LEU A 45 3.52 -3.50 -3.55
N CYS A 46 3.13 -3.68 -2.29
CA CYS A 46 3.42 -2.68 -1.27
C CYS A 46 4.90 -2.68 -0.90
N THR A 47 5.40 -1.52 -0.45
CA THR A 47 6.80 -1.34 -0.07
C THR A 47 7.27 -2.32 1.02
N ARG A 48 6.40 -2.74 1.95
CA ARG A 48 6.73 -3.78 2.95
C ARG A 48 7.04 -5.13 2.28
N CYS A 49 6.20 -5.56 1.33
CA CYS A 49 6.41 -6.82 0.60
C CYS A 49 7.70 -6.77 -0.22
N ILE A 50 8.00 -5.63 -0.83
CA ILE A 50 9.24 -5.42 -1.58
C ILE A 50 10.46 -5.53 -0.67
N LYS A 51 10.41 -4.91 0.52
CA LYS A 51 11.49 -4.99 1.51
C LYS A 51 11.73 -6.44 1.96
N THR A 52 10.67 -7.22 2.16
CA THR A 52 10.80 -8.65 2.53
C THR A 52 11.39 -9.49 1.39
N LEU A 53 10.99 -9.23 0.13
CA LEU A 53 11.55 -9.92 -1.03
C LEU A 53 13.05 -9.65 -1.18
N ALA A 54 13.46 -8.39 -1.08
CA ALA A 54 14.87 -8.00 -1.18
C ALA A 54 15.77 -8.58 -0.07
N LYS A 55 15.19 -8.89 1.10
CA LYS A 55 15.92 -9.58 2.18
C LYS A 55 16.07 -11.08 1.95
N LYS A 56 15.15 -11.72 1.23
CA LYS A 56 15.22 -13.17 0.94
C LYS A 56 16.18 -13.50 -0.21
N SER A 57 16.47 -12.54 -1.08
CA SER A 57 17.40 -12.69 -2.20
C SER A 57 18.87 -12.50 -1.82
N LYS A 58 19.15 -12.12 -0.58
CA LYS A 58 20.49 -11.93 -0.02
C LYS A 58 20.78 -13.08 0.92
#